data_AF-A0A1Z9TLM0-F1
#
_entry.id   AF-A0A1Z9TLM0-F1
#
_cell.length_a   1.000
_cell.length_b   1.000
_cell.length_c   1.000
_cell.angle_alpha   90.00
_cell.angle_beta   90.00
_cell.angle_gamma   90.00
#
_symmetry.space_group_name_H-M   'P 1'
#
loop_
_entity.id
_entity.type
_entity.pdbx_description
1 polymer ?
#
loop_
_entity_poly.entity_id
_entity_poly.type
_entity_poly.pdbx_seq_one_letter_code
_entity_poly.pdbx_strand_id
1 'polypeptide(L)'
;YPPEFIGFISNYKKSNRYVEINKLKKLLRIDKKKSKYVCVLVKPTSEDLEMIKKLPFDYYQIYDLNENEIKKIKEKYKIKIIMAITVKNKEDVLKYLNYRDTADIFLFDSKGYEKSMSFDHNLIKNLRTDIDIMLAGNIQIDDELDNYKEITDIIDISGGLETSGLKDISKINIFLNKIKLINNET
;
A
#
# COMPACT_ATOMS: atom_id res chain seq x y z
N TYR A 1 -17.00 -4.69 8.84
CA TYR A 1 -16.00 -3.68 9.24
C TYR A 1 -15.33 -3.21 7.95
N PRO A 2 -15.25 -1.91 7.62
CA PRO A 2 -14.65 -1.47 6.35
C PRO A 2 -13.12 -1.48 6.42
N PRO A 3 -12.42 -1.67 5.30
CA PRO A 3 -10.97 -1.42 5.23
C PRO A 3 -10.69 0.08 5.38
N GLU A 4 -9.52 0.43 5.92
CA GLU A 4 -9.10 1.83 6.00
C GLU A 4 -8.59 2.34 4.65
N PHE A 5 -7.86 1.52 3.89
CA PHE A 5 -7.32 1.85 2.58
C PHE A 5 -7.84 0.90 1.51
N ILE A 6 -8.04 1.40 0.28
CA ILE A 6 -8.37 0.60 -0.90
C ILE A 6 -7.43 1.02 -2.04
N GLY A 7 -6.55 0.11 -2.45
CA GLY A 7 -5.53 0.33 -3.46
C GLY A 7 -5.98 0.00 -4.90
N PHE A 8 -5.57 0.85 -5.85
CA PHE A 8 -5.81 0.67 -7.27
C PHE A 8 -4.49 0.76 -8.06
N ILE A 9 -4.04 -0.35 -8.66
CA ILE A 9 -2.84 -0.38 -9.49
C ILE A 9 -3.15 0.27 -10.84
N SER A 10 -2.60 1.46 -11.07
CA SER A 10 -3.12 2.38 -12.09
C SER A 10 -2.16 2.67 -13.26
N ASN A 11 -0.87 2.34 -13.16
CA ASN A 11 0.09 2.50 -14.27
C ASN A 11 0.96 1.25 -14.56
N TYR A 12 0.81 0.17 -13.78
CA TYR A 12 1.64 -1.04 -13.94
C TYR A 12 0.91 -2.17 -14.66
N LYS A 13 0.88 -2.12 -16.00
CA LYS A 13 0.14 -3.07 -16.86
C LYS A 13 0.57 -4.54 -16.74
N LYS A 14 1.76 -4.81 -16.22
CA LYS A 14 2.26 -6.18 -16.00
C LYS A 14 1.55 -6.89 -14.84
N SER A 15 0.91 -6.14 -13.95
CA SER A 15 0.14 -6.73 -12.86
C SER A 15 -1.23 -7.22 -13.35
N ASN A 16 -1.61 -8.43 -12.94
CA ASN A 16 -2.96 -8.97 -13.17
C ASN A 16 -4.06 -8.15 -12.48
N ARG A 17 -3.67 -7.28 -11.53
CA ARG A 17 -4.56 -6.38 -10.77
C ARG A 17 -4.62 -4.97 -11.36
N TYR A 18 -3.97 -4.73 -12.50
CA TYR A 18 -4.01 -3.46 -13.19
C TYR A 18 -5.45 -3.05 -13.52
N VAL A 19 -5.80 -1.80 -13.25
CA VAL A 19 -7.12 -1.25 -13.52
C VAL A 19 -7.00 -0.18 -14.61
N GLU A 20 -7.59 -0.45 -15.77
CA GLU A 20 -7.66 0.54 -16.84
C GLU A 20 -8.42 1.80 -16.44
N ILE A 21 -8.02 2.95 -17.00
CA ILE A 21 -8.53 4.27 -16.63
C ILE A 21 -10.07 4.40 -16.68
N ASN A 22 -10.72 3.78 -17.66
CA ASN A 22 -12.18 3.84 -17.79
C ASN A 22 -12.88 3.02 -16.69
N LYS A 23 -12.32 1.88 -16.31
CA LYS A 23 -12.80 1.06 -15.20
C LYS A 23 -12.51 1.75 -13.86
N LEU A 24 -11.32 2.32 -13.73
CA LEU A 24 -10.89 3.08 -12.56
C LEU A 24 -11.86 4.24 -12.27
N LYS A 25 -12.18 5.05 -13.28
CA LYS A 25 -13.18 6.14 -13.15
C LYS A 25 -14.55 5.67 -12.70
N LYS A 26 -14.98 4.46 -13.07
CA LYS A 26 -16.25 3.89 -12.60
C LYS A 26 -16.17 3.45 -11.15
N LEU A 27 -15.08 2.78 -10.76
CA LEU A 27 -14.87 2.30 -9.38
C LEU A 27 -14.78 3.47 -8.40
N LEU A 28 -14.09 4.55 -8.78
CA LEU A 28 -13.90 5.73 -7.92
C LEU A 28 -15.16 6.59 -7.73
N ARG A 29 -16.27 6.28 -8.42
CA ARG A 29 -17.59 6.89 -8.16
C ARG A 29 -18.34 6.23 -7.01
N ILE A 30 -17.91 5.04 -6.60
CA ILE A 30 -18.51 4.34 -5.47
C ILE A 30 -18.16 5.13 -4.20
N ASP A 31 -19.13 5.28 -3.29
CA ASP A 31 -18.88 5.92 -2.01
C ASP A 31 -17.89 5.07 -1.18
N LYS A 32 -16.69 5.62 -0.96
CA LYS A 32 -15.64 5.02 -0.13
C LYS A 32 -15.95 5.08 1.37
N LYS A 33 -17.03 5.75 1.78
CA LYS A 33 -17.40 5.97 3.18
C LYS A 33 -16.22 6.55 3.96
N LYS A 34 -15.67 5.79 4.90
CA LYS A 34 -14.51 6.18 5.72
C LYS A 34 -13.17 5.73 5.13
N SER A 35 -13.18 4.86 4.11
CA SER A 35 -11.97 4.35 3.47
C SER A 35 -11.27 5.43 2.64
N LYS A 36 -9.96 5.28 2.49
CA LYS A 36 -9.10 6.11 1.65
C LYS A 36 -8.76 5.38 0.37
N TYR A 37 -8.92 6.05 -0.76
CA TYR A 37 -8.53 5.55 -2.06
C TYR A 37 -7.05 5.84 -2.31
N VAL A 38 -6.31 4.78 -2.66
CA VAL A 38 -4.86 4.83 -2.90
C VAL A 38 -4.60 4.52 -4.37
N CYS A 39 -3.92 5.42 -5.07
CA CYS A 39 -3.42 5.15 -6.40
C CYS A 39 -2.04 4.51 -6.32
N VAL A 40 -1.93 3.23 -6.69
CA VAL A 40 -0.66 2.48 -6.66
C VAL A 40 0.06 2.67 -8.00
N LEU A 41 1.29 3.18 -7.91
CA LEU A 41 2.09 3.63 -9.05
C LEU A 41 3.51 3.06 -8.97
N VAL A 42 3.96 2.45 -10.06
CA VAL A 42 5.33 1.95 -10.20
C VAL A 42 6.07 2.85 -11.18
N LYS A 43 7.09 3.58 -10.69
CA LYS A 43 7.90 4.54 -11.47
C LYS A 43 7.04 5.40 -12.43
N PRO A 44 6.03 6.14 -11.92
CA PRO A 44 5.09 6.86 -12.77
C PRO A 44 5.76 7.95 -13.60
N THR A 45 5.31 8.09 -14.85
CA THR A 45 5.71 9.22 -15.70
C THR A 45 4.84 10.45 -15.43
N SER A 46 5.23 11.61 -15.99
CA SER A 46 4.38 12.80 -15.97
C SER A 46 3.01 12.52 -16.60
N GLU A 47 2.94 11.74 -17.66
CA GLU A 47 1.68 11.40 -18.34
C GLU A 47 0.76 10.55 -17.46
N ASP A 48 1.32 9.56 -16.75
CA ASP A 48 0.57 8.74 -15.79
C ASP A 48 -0.08 9.63 -14.72
N LEU A 49 0.69 10.55 -14.15
CA LEU A 49 0.25 11.45 -13.10
C LEU A 49 -0.81 12.45 -13.58
N GLU A 50 -0.63 13.00 -14.78
CA GLU A 50 -1.59 13.92 -15.40
C GLU A 50 -2.93 13.23 -15.71
N MET A 51 -2.91 11.93 -16.05
CA MET A 51 -4.12 11.14 -16.29
C MET A 51 -4.96 10.95 -15.02
N ILE A 52 -4.32 10.82 -13.85
CA ILE A 52 -5.00 10.54 -12.58
C ILE A 52 -5.22 11.77 -11.70
N LYS A 53 -4.59 12.92 -11.98
CA LYS A 53 -4.57 14.08 -11.07
C LYS A 53 -5.93 14.63 -10.62
N LYS A 54 -6.99 14.40 -11.39
CA LYS A 54 -8.36 14.85 -11.08
C LYS A 54 -9.23 13.76 -10.45
N LEU A 55 -8.68 12.57 -10.25
CA LEU A 55 -9.40 11.45 -9.64
C LEU A 55 -9.37 11.58 -8.12
N PRO A 56 -10.41 11.12 -7.40
CA PRO A 56 -10.60 11.39 -5.96
C PRO A 56 -9.76 10.47 -5.06
N PHE A 57 -8.47 10.33 -5.38
CA PHE A 57 -7.50 9.64 -4.55
C PHE A 57 -7.10 10.49 -3.35
N ASP A 58 -6.90 9.83 -2.21
CA ASP A 58 -6.38 10.48 -1.00
C ASP A 58 -4.86 10.35 -0.91
N TYR A 59 -4.31 9.25 -1.45
CA TYR A 59 -2.89 8.95 -1.44
C TYR A 59 -2.40 8.46 -2.80
N TYR A 60 -1.15 8.78 -3.13
CA TYR A 60 -0.36 8.07 -4.12
C TYR A 60 0.63 7.14 -3.40
N GLN A 61 0.54 5.85 -3.68
CA GLN A 61 1.55 4.87 -3.28
C GLN A 61 2.54 4.71 -4.40
N ILE A 62 3.80 5.06 -4.16
CA ILE A 62 4.81 5.18 -5.20
C ILE A 62 5.97 4.23 -4.93
N TYR A 63 6.32 3.44 -5.95
CA TYR A 63 7.55 2.65 -6.00
C TYR A 63 8.57 3.31 -6.93
N ASP A 64 9.85 3.11 -6.64
CA ASP A 64 11.01 3.34 -7.52
C ASP A 64 11.23 4.78 -8.02
N LEU A 65 10.89 5.78 -7.21
CA LEU A 65 11.30 7.18 -7.43
C LEU A 65 12.18 7.67 -6.29
N ASN A 66 13.08 8.61 -6.58
CA ASN A 66 13.92 9.24 -5.56
C ASN A 66 13.19 10.39 -4.83
N GLU A 67 13.77 10.85 -3.71
CA GLU A 67 13.17 11.88 -2.84
C GLU A 67 12.79 13.16 -3.60
N ASN A 68 13.67 13.66 -4.48
CA ASN A 68 13.42 14.88 -5.24
C ASN A 68 12.24 14.73 -6.21
N GLU A 69 12.08 13.54 -6.81
CA GLU A 69 10.93 13.24 -7.68
C GLU A 69 9.64 13.17 -6.87
N ILE A 70 9.65 12.47 -5.72
CA ILE A 70 8.51 12.39 -4.81
C ILE A 70 8.09 13.77 -4.32
N LYS A 71 9.04 14.60 -3.90
CA LYS A 71 8.80 15.97 -3.45
C LYS A 71 8.06 16.80 -4.50
N LYS A 72 8.51 16.75 -5.76
CA LYS A 72 7.84 17.42 -6.89
C LYS A 72 6.40 16.93 -7.08
N ILE A 73 6.16 15.63 -6.94
CA ILE A 73 4.81 15.05 -7.04
C ILE A 73 3.92 15.56 -5.90
N LYS A 74 4.38 15.47 -4.66
CA LYS A 74 3.65 15.95 -3.46
C LYS A 74 3.30 17.43 -3.58
N GLU A 75 4.26 18.27 -3.98
CA GLU A 75 4.08 19.70 -4.14
C GLU A 75 3.15 20.08 -5.29
N LYS A 76 3.28 19.42 -6.45
CA LYS A 76 2.50 19.74 -7.65
C LYS A 76 1.05 19.31 -7.53
N TYR A 77 0.81 18.10 -7.03
CA TYR A 77 -0.54 17.51 -7.01
C TYR A 77 -1.24 17.67 -5.65
N LYS A 78 -0.54 18.20 -4.63
CA LYS A 78 -1.07 18.40 -3.27
C LYS A 78 -1.70 17.12 -2.70
N ILE A 79 -1.02 15.99 -2.92
CA ILE A 79 -1.48 14.65 -2.56
C ILE A 79 -0.58 14.06 -1.48
N LYS A 80 -1.14 13.24 -0.59
CA LYS A 80 -0.35 12.47 0.37
C LYS A 80 0.39 11.32 -0.31
N ILE A 81 1.54 10.94 0.23
CA ILE A 81 2.44 9.94 -0.33
C ILE A 81 2.55 8.74 0.63
N ILE A 82 2.27 7.55 0.10
CA ILE A 82 2.72 6.29 0.69
C ILE A 82 4.02 5.92 -0.03
N MET A 83 5.15 6.03 0.65
CA MET A 83 6.45 5.70 0.06
C MET A 83 6.71 4.20 0.20
N ALA A 84 6.64 3.47 -0.90
CA ALA A 84 6.89 2.04 -0.92
C ALA A 84 8.39 1.72 -1.03
N ILE A 85 8.87 0.89 -0.10
CA ILE A 85 10.25 0.46 0.05
C ILE A 85 10.30 -1.04 -0.13
N THR A 86 10.93 -1.47 -1.22
CA THR A 86 11.14 -2.88 -1.52
C THR A 86 12.28 -3.44 -0.68
N VAL A 87 11.98 -4.40 0.20
CA VAL A 87 12.91 -4.99 1.16
C VAL A 87 13.40 -6.36 0.69
N LYS A 88 14.72 -6.54 0.65
CA LYS A 88 15.37 -7.86 0.58
C LYS A 88 16.31 -8.09 1.75
N ASN A 89 16.90 -7.03 2.27
CA ASN A 89 17.84 -7.06 3.38
C ASN A 89 17.69 -5.80 4.25
N LYS A 90 18.47 -5.74 5.32
CA LYS A 90 18.44 -4.62 6.27
C LYS A 90 18.85 -3.28 5.65
N GLU A 91 19.72 -3.28 4.64
CA GLU A 91 20.15 -2.04 3.97
C GLU A 91 19.01 -1.41 3.17
N ASP A 92 18.15 -2.23 2.55
CA ASP A 92 16.95 -1.75 1.88
C ASP A 92 16.00 -1.03 2.85
N VAL A 93 15.84 -1.57 4.06
CA VAL A 93 15.00 -0.96 5.10
C VAL A 93 15.46 0.46 5.39
N LEU A 94 16.77 0.70 5.54
CA LEU A 94 17.34 2.01 5.89
C LEU A 94 17.05 3.11 4.85
N LYS A 95 16.61 2.77 3.64
CA LYS A 95 16.25 3.75 2.61
C LYS A 95 15.11 4.68 3.05
N TYR A 96 14.26 4.27 4.00
CA TYR A 96 13.18 5.12 4.52
C TYR A 96 13.68 6.45 5.08
N LEU A 97 14.91 6.48 5.60
CA LEU A 97 15.53 7.68 6.18
C LEU A 97 15.61 8.84 5.17
N ASN A 98 15.72 8.53 3.88
CA ASN A 98 15.83 9.50 2.79
C ASN A 98 14.47 10.13 2.41
N TYR A 99 13.36 9.65 2.95
CA TYR A 99 12.03 10.06 2.53
C TYR A 99 11.20 10.64 3.69
N ARG A 100 11.79 10.85 4.87
CA ARG A 100 11.09 11.32 6.07
C ARG A 100 10.38 12.66 5.88
N ASP A 101 10.92 13.55 5.06
CA ASP A 101 10.32 14.86 4.81
C ASP A 101 9.21 14.82 3.74
N THR A 102 9.03 13.69 3.05
CA THR A 102 8.13 13.57 1.89
C THR A 102 7.05 12.51 2.07
N ALA A 103 7.32 11.42 2.75
CA ALA A 103 6.36 10.36 3.03
C ALA A 103 5.33 10.79 4.09
N ASP A 104 4.09 10.40 3.89
CA ASP A 104 3.06 10.45 4.94
C ASP A 104 2.84 9.06 5.57
N ILE A 105 3.24 7.98 4.88
CA ILE A 105 3.25 6.59 5.35
C ILE A 105 4.45 5.88 4.69
N PHE A 106 5.16 5.01 5.42
CA PHE A 106 6.15 4.11 4.84
C PHE A 106 5.56 2.71 4.63
N LEU A 107 5.54 2.23 3.39
CA LEU A 107 5.16 0.85 3.08
C LEU A 107 6.40 0.00 2.88
N PHE A 108 6.58 -1.05 3.68
CA PHE A 108 7.62 -2.05 3.46
C PHE A 108 7.02 -3.29 2.79
N ASP A 109 7.50 -3.60 1.59
CA ASP A 109 7.00 -4.69 0.75
C ASP A 109 8.16 -5.56 0.25
N SER A 110 7.86 -6.79 -0.15
CA SER A 110 8.83 -7.72 -0.71
C SER A 110 9.23 -7.35 -2.15
N LYS A 111 10.36 -7.89 -2.61
CA LYS A 111 10.73 -7.81 -4.03
C LYS A 111 9.86 -8.75 -4.87
N GLY A 112 8.80 -8.22 -5.48
CA GLY A 112 7.98 -8.96 -6.43
C GLY A 112 6.68 -8.27 -6.78
N TYR A 113 6.72 -7.13 -7.49
CA TYR A 113 5.52 -6.32 -7.80
C TYR A 113 4.30 -7.15 -8.25
N GLU A 114 4.51 -8.21 -9.04
CA GLU A 114 3.48 -9.18 -9.44
C GLU A 114 3.49 -10.53 -8.69
N LYS A 115 4.58 -10.87 -7.98
CA LYS A 115 4.74 -12.14 -7.26
C LYS A 115 4.57 -11.92 -5.77
N SER A 116 3.61 -12.60 -5.14
CA SER A 116 3.41 -12.59 -3.69
C SER A 116 4.60 -13.27 -2.98
N MET A 117 5.70 -12.55 -2.86
CA MET A 117 6.89 -12.96 -2.12
C MET A 117 6.82 -12.38 -0.71
N SER A 118 7.44 -13.06 0.25
CA SER A 118 7.62 -12.53 1.60
C SER A 118 9.04 -12.03 1.78
N PHE A 119 9.27 -11.26 2.84
CA PHE A 119 10.60 -10.94 3.36
C PHE A 119 10.58 -11.17 4.88
N ASP A 120 11.75 -11.22 5.52
CA ASP A 120 11.80 -11.32 6.98
C ASP A 120 11.26 -10.03 7.63
N HIS A 121 10.01 -10.06 8.09
CA HIS A 121 9.33 -8.92 8.71
C HIS A 121 10.03 -8.44 9.99
N ASN A 122 10.86 -9.27 10.63
CA ASN A 122 11.65 -8.83 11.79
C ASN A 122 12.67 -7.75 11.44
N LEU A 123 13.02 -7.58 10.15
CA LEU A 123 13.92 -6.53 9.69
C LEU A 123 13.40 -5.11 9.99
N ILE A 124 12.08 -4.94 10.13
CA ILE A 124 11.46 -3.64 10.37
C ILE A 124 10.97 -3.43 11.82
N LYS A 125 10.99 -4.48 12.66
CA LYS A 125 10.45 -4.46 14.04
C LYS A 125 11.03 -3.36 14.94
N ASN A 126 12.28 -2.97 14.73
CA ASN A 126 12.97 -1.97 15.56
C ASN A 126 13.11 -0.60 14.88
N LEU A 127 12.32 -0.33 13.85
CA LEU A 127 12.30 0.98 13.22
C LEU A 127 11.82 2.05 14.20
N ARG A 128 12.44 3.23 14.12
CA ARG A 128 12.10 4.39 14.96
C ARG A 128 11.74 5.55 14.07
N THR A 129 10.45 5.82 13.97
CA THR A 129 9.89 6.91 13.19
C THR A 129 8.57 7.35 13.81
N ASP A 130 8.20 8.60 13.61
CA ASP A 130 6.94 9.23 13.97
C ASP A 130 5.91 9.18 12.81
N ILE A 131 6.25 8.45 11.75
CA ILE A 131 5.46 8.29 10.53
C ILE A 131 4.94 6.86 10.52
N ASP A 132 3.66 6.69 10.23
CA ASP A 132 3.02 5.37 10.21
C ASP A 132 3.76 4.39 9.30
N ILE A 133 3.95 3.18 9.82
CA ILE A 133 4.52 2.04 9.12
C ILE A 133 3.39 1.15 8.62
N MET A 134 3.41 0.87 7.33
CA MET A 134 2.56 -0.09 6.65
C MET A 134 3.39 -1.31 6.21
N LEU A 135 2.91 -2.51 6.52
CA LEU A 135 3.59 -3.76 6.20
C LEU A 135 2.82 -4.54 5.12
N ALA A 136 3.53 -4.94 4.07
CA ALA A 136 3.08 -5.87 3.04
C ALA A 136 4.05 -7.07 2.94
N GLY A 137 3.97 -7.82 1.84
CA GLY A 137 4.86 -8.95 1.56
C GLY A 137 4.25 -10.30 1.97
N ASN A 138 3.39 -10.83 1.09
CA ASN A 138 2.77 -12.17 1.17
C ASN A 138 2.02 -12.49 2.48
N ILE A 139 1.45 -11.48 3.12
CA ILE A 139 0.55 -11.68 4.27
C ILE A 139 -0.67 -12.50 3.81
N GLN A 140 -0.99 -13.56 4.55
CA GLN A 140 -2.12 -14.43 4.32
C GLN A 140 -3.20 -14.22 5.37
N ILE A 141 -4.39 -14.73 5.07
CA ILE A 141 -5.54 -14.61 5.95
C ILE A 141 -5.44 -15.51 7.20
N ASP A 142 -4.67 -16.59 7.10
CA ASP A 142 -4.42 -17.58 8.14
C ASP A 142 -3.15 -17.31 8.95
N ASP A 143 -2.38 -16.27 8.61
CA ASP A 143 -1.26 -15.80 9.43
C ASP A 143 -1.73 -15.39 10.84
N GLU A 144 -0.81 -15.49 11.80
CA GLU A 144 -0.99 -14.96 13.16
C GLU A 144 -0.88 -13.44 13.15
N LEU A 145 -1.96 -12.76 12.72
CA LEU A 145 -1.99 -11.32 12.50
C LEU A 145 -1.63 -10.48 13.73
N ASP A 146 -1.83 -11.00 14.95
CA ASP A 146 -1.43 -10.34 16.19
C ASP A 146 0.08 -10.10 16.29
N ASN A 147 0.89 -10.97 15.68
CA ASN A 147 2.35 -10.81 15.68
C ASN A 147 2.82 -9.57 14.91
N TYR A 148 1.98 -9.01 14.04
CA TYR A 148 2.29 -7.80 13.28
C TYR A 148 2.01 -6.51 14.06
N LYS A 149 1.21 -6.54 15.14
CA LYS A 149 0.93 -5.36 15.98
C LYS A 149 2.20 -4.71 16.54
N GLU A 150 3.17 -5.54 16.91
CA GLU A 150 4.45 -5.10 17.47
C GLU A 150 5.44 -4.62 16.39
N ILE A 151 5.03 -4.62 15.12
CA ILE A 151 5.91 -4.38 13.95
C ILE A 151 5.42 -3.21 13.11
N THR A 152 4.10 -3.01 12.98
CA THR A 152 3.51 -2.09 12.02
C THR A 152 2.21 -1.46 12.54
N ASP A 153 1.91 -0.25 12.08
CA ASP A 153 0.65 0.43 12.36
C ASP A 153 -0.47 -0.02 11.42
N ILE A 154 -0.11 -0.38 10.17
CA ILE A 154 -1.06 -0.73 9.12
C ILE A 154 -0.64 -2.03 8.42
N ILE A 155 -1.58 -2.94 8.20
CA ILE A 155 -1.35 -4.18 7.42
C ILE A 155 -1.93 -3.99 6.01
N ASP A 156 -1.08 -4.11 5.00
CA ASP A 156 -1.47 -4.18 3.59
C ASP A 156 -1.49 -5.63 3.09
N ILE A 157 -2.63 -6.06 2.59
CA ILE A 157 -2.85 -7.41 2.10
C ILE A 157 -3.53 -7.39 0.74
N SER A 158 -2.93 -8.12 -0.21
CA SER A 158 -3.47 -8.23 -1.57
C SER A 158 -3.79 -9.67 -1.94
N GLY A 159 -2.78 -10.49 -2.27
CA GLY A 159 -2.97 -11.86 -2.75
C GLY A 159 -3.68 -12.79 -1.75
N GLY A 160 -3.44 -12.63 -0.45
CA GLY A 160 -4.10 -13.42 0.60
C GLY A 160 -5.62 -13.26 0.67
N LEU A 161 -6.17 -12.23 0.02
CA LEU A 161 -7.62 -11.99 -0.07
C LEU A 161 -8.24 -12.44 -1.41
N GLU A 162 -7.52 -13.24 -2.19
CA GLU A 162 -7.97 -13.66 -3.53
C GLU A 162 -8.29 -15.16 -3.61
N THR A 163 -9.23 -15.49 -4.50
CA THR A 163 -9.54 -16.84 -4.97
C THR A 163 -9.48 -16.80 -6.49
N SER A 164 -8.60 -17.62 -7.09
CA SER A 164 -8.36 -17.64 -8.53
C SER A 164 -8.00 -16.26 -9.13
N GLY A 165 -7.24 -15.45 -8.39
CA GLY A 165 -6.78 -14.12 -8.81
C GLY A 165 -7.83 -13.00 -8.73
N LEU A 166 -9.03 -13.29 -8.21
CA LEU A 166 -10.08 -12.31 -7.96
C LEU A 166 -10.27 -12.12 -6.46
N LYS A 167 -10.57 -10.88 -6.04
CA LYS A 167 -10.87 -10.58 -4.63
C LYS A 167 -12.07 -11.39 -4.15
N ASP A 168 -11.89 -12.09 -3.03
CA ASP A 168 -12.89 -12.96 -2.41
C ASP A 168 -13.52 -12.23 -1.22
N ILE A 169 -14.84 -12.00 -1.31
CA ILE A 169 -15.60 -11.25 -0.29
C ILE A 169 -15.54 -11.96 1.07
N SER A 170 -15.56 -13.30 1.09
CA SER A 170 -15.49 -14.08 2.33
C SER A 170 -14.14 -13.88 3.01
N LYS A 171 -13.05 -13.95 2.24
CA LYS A 171 -11.70 -13.68 2.75
C LYS A 171 -11.54 -12.26 3.25
N ILE A 172 -12.03 -11.27 2.50
CA ILE A 172 -12.02 -9.86 2.95
C ILE A 172 -12.75 -9.72 4.30
N ASN A 173 -13.94 -10.31 4.44
CA ASN A 173 -14.72 -10.22 5.68
C ASN A 173 -14.03 -10.89 6.86
N ILE A 174 -13.46 -12.09 6.66
CA ILE A 174 -12.72 -12.81 7.70
C ILE A 174 -11.52 -11.97 8.15
N PHE A 175 -10.71 -11.46 7.22
CA PHE A 175 -9.55 -10.63 7.53
C PHE A 175 -9.93 -9.36 8.31
N LEU A 176 -10.91 -8.60 7.81
CA LEU A 176 -11.33 -7.35 8.45
C LEU A 176 -11.94 -7.58 9.83
N ASN A 177 -12.64 -8.71 10.04
CA ASN A 177 -13.15 -9.06 11.37
C ASN A 177 -12.03 -9.49 12.31
N LYS A 178 -11.01 -10.23 11.85
CA LYS A 178 -9.82 -10.55 12.65
C LYS A 178 -9.13 -9.27 13.12
N ILE A 179 -8.79 -8.36 12.19
CA ILE A 179 -8.16 -7.07 12.53
C ILE A 179 -9.00 -6.25 13.52
N LYS A 180 -10.34 -6.27 13.39
CA LYS A 180 -11.23 -5.60 14.34
C LYS A 180 -11.12 -6.19 15.75
N LEU A 181 -11.12 -7.51 15.88
CA LEU A 181 -11.02 -8.18 17.19
C LEU A 181 -9.68 -7.84 17.84
N ILE A 182 -8.61 -7.99 17.06
CA ILE A 182 -7.24 -7.63 17.39
C ILE A 182 -7.15 -6.20 17.94
N ASN A 183 -7.75 -5.20 17.29
CA ASN A 183 -7.71 -3.80 17.75
C ASN A 183 -8.64 -3.50 18.96
N ASN A 184 -9.60 -4.37 19.27
CA ASN A 184 -10.51 -4.19 20.41
C ASN A 184 -9.97 -4.80 21.72
N GLU A 185 -9.00 -5.71 21.62
CA GLU A 185 -8.37 -6.37 22.78
C GLU A 185 -7.19 -5.59 23.37
N THR A 186 -6.79 -4.49 22.71
CA THR A 186 -5.72 -3.56 23.09
C THR A 186 -6.27 -2.20 23.45
#